data_AF-A0A964ZMI1-F1
#
_entry.id   AF-A0A964ZMI1-F1
#
_cell.length_a   1.000
_cell.length_b   1.000
_cell.length_c   1.000
_cell.angle_alpha   90.00
_cell.angle_beta   90.00
_cell.angle_gamma   90.00
#
_symmetry.space_group_name_H-M   'P 1'
#
loop_
_entity.id
_entity.type
_entity.pdbx_description
1 polymer ?
#
loop_
_entity_poly.entity_id
_entity_poly.type
_entity_poly.pdbx_seq_one_letter_code
_entity_poly.pdbx_strand_id
1 'polypeptide(L)'
;MKVKLITALTSHQIEDQVIEVLLRHDFQLQKRLLSPLDLDSSLISSTSGVRTLIVSDKDFGVKWREINRNIDENLSILILDMNKRFSSDEILHLSNLALRGSDEIMPSQSLRKRAAWVLFTGSDGSPGISTLALNTAQEYSKLAQMLLIDADLTHQSLSQMVGERGSNLRSSLNNSLALQSISLFDEIDPMKGESVFIDVGSAPALDQAVSDRRVRGKFFMQALVSCAHLIYVIQQDSHGLYQLEQFEESCQKFCPELNVIYLLNKESSSSSRPLFRKSFRSKIDGKPHFFMPYEYANLERARNRYATLSEVNSRSSLSRALKEFAIYLHKII
;
A
#
# COMPACT_ATOMS: atom_id res chain seq x y z
N MET A 1 -7.43 -25.56 -22.50
CA MET A 1 -6.14 -25.58 -21.76
C MET A 1 -6.49 -26.11 -20.37
N LYS A 2 -6.00 -27.30 -19.98
CA LYS A 2 -6.45 -27.95 -18.73
C LYS A 2 -5.69 -27.41 -17.52
N VAL A 3 -6.42 -27.10 -16.45
CA VAL A 3 -5.85 -26.62 -15.18
C VAL A 3 -5.50 -27.81 -14.31
N LYS A 4 -4.29 -27.82 -13.73
CA LYS A 4 -3.90 -28.85 -12.75
C LYS A 4 -4.60 -28.58 -11.41
N LEU A 5 -5.22 -29.60 -10.83
CA LEU A 5 -5.89 -29.52 -9.53
C LEU A 5 -5.13 -30.34 -8.50
N ILE A 6 -4.85 -29.74 -7.35
CA ILE A 6 -4.34 -30.42 -6.14
C ILE A 6 -5.34 -30.15 -5.02
N THR A 7 -5.73 -31.18 -4.28
CA THR A 7 -6.60 -31.05 -3.11
C THR A 7 -5.82 -31.32 -1.82
N ALA A 8 -6.09 -30.53 -0.80
CA ALA A 8 -5.49 -30.58 0.53
C ALA A 8 -6.57 -30.31 1.58
N LEU A 9 -7.57 -31.19 1.62
CA LEU A 9 -8.77 -31.02 2.43
C LEU A 9 -8.85 -32.12 3.48
N THR A 10 -9.19 -31.74 4.70
CA THR A 10 -9.37 -32.61 5.86
C THR A 10 -10.68 -33.40 5.81
N SER A 11 -11.71 -32.90 5.12
CA SER A 11 -12.99 -33.59 4.94
C SER A 11 -13.06 -34.27 3.56
N HIS A 12 -13.09 -35.61 3.58
CA HIS A 12 -13.24 -36.42 2.35
C HIS A 12 -14.53 -36.11 1.59
N GLN A 13 -15.63 -35.81 2.28
CA GLN A 13 -16.93 -35.53 1.65
C GLN A 13 -16.88 -34.25 0.79
N ILE A 14 -16.28 -33.19 1.33
CA ILE A 14 -16.12 -31.91 0.63
C ILE A 14 -15.05 -32.05 -0.46
N GLU A 15 -13.98 -32.80 -0.19
CA GLU A 15 -12.95 -33.08 -1.19
C GLU A 15 -13.52 -33.78 -2.43
N ASP A 16 -14.32 -34.83 -2.23
CA ASP A 16 -14.95 -35.56 -3.34
C ASP A 16 -15.93 -34.67 -4.12
N GLN A 17 -16.67 -33.80 -3.42
CA GLN A 17 -17.55 -32.81 -4.05
C GLN A 17 -16.75 -31.81 -4.91
N VAL A 18 -15.62 -31.31 -4.41
CA VAL A 18 -14.73 -30.39 -5.16
C VAL A 18 -14.16 -31.07 -6.39
N ILE A 19 -13.69 -32.31 -6.26
CA ILE A 19 -13.13 -33.09 -7.37
C ILE A 19 -14.20 -33.31 -8.44
N GLU A 20 -15.41 -33.74 -8.05
CA GLU A 20 -16.51 -33.99 -8.98
C GLU A 20 -16.87 -32.74 -9.79
N VAL A 21 -17.00 -31.60 -9.11
CA VAL A 21 -17.36 -30.32 -9.74
C VAL A 21 -16.27 -29.86 -10.70
N LEU A 22 -15.01 -29.87 -10.28
CA LEU A 22 -13.92 -29.28 -11.06
C LEU A 22 -13.49 -30.17 -12.23
N LEU A 23 -13.49 -31.49 -12.08
CA LEU A 23 -13.19 -32.41 -13.20
C LEU A 23 -14.18 -32.27 -14.37
N ARG A 24 -15.43 -31.84 -14.11
CA ARG A 24 -16.42 -31.53 -15.15
C ARG A 24 -16.12 -30.25 -15.94
N HIS A 25 -15.22 -29.39 -15.44
CA HIS A 25 -15.00 -28.03 -15.95
C HIS A 25 -13.53 -27.77 -16.32
N ASP A 26 -12.91 -28.69 -17.08
CA ASP A 26 -11.54 -28.58 -17.62
C ASP A 26 -10.40 -28.56 -16.59
N PHE A 27 -10.66 -28.97 -15.34
CA PHE A 27 -9.61 -29.27 -14.38
C PHE A 27 -9.16 -30.72 -14.49
N GLN A 28 -7.90 -30.98 -14.13
CA GLN A 28 -7.32 -32.32 -14.07
C GLN A 28 -6.69 -32.53 -12.70
N LEU A 29 -7.25 -33.45 -11.93
CA LEU A 29 -6.71 -33.85 -10.63
C LEU A 29 -5.31 -34.47 -10.83
N GLN A 30 -4.31 -33.85 -10.20
CA GLN A 30 -2.92 -34.31 -10.19
C GLN A 30 -2.62 -35.12 -8.92
N LYS A 31 -3.01 -34.59 -7.76
CA LYS A 31 -2.73 -35.22 -6.46
C LYS A 31 -3.78 -34.84 -5.42
N ARG A 32 -4.12 -35.79 -4.57
CA ARG A 32 -4.81 -35.58 -3.30
C ARG A 32 -3.77 -35.66 -2.19
N LEU A 33 -3.60 -34.59 -1.44
CA LEU A 33 -2.69 -34.54 -0.30
C LEU A 33 -3.45 -35.05 0.93
N LEU A 34 -2.93 -36.08 1.56
CA LEU A 34 -3.53 -36.69 2.75
C LEU A 34 -2.89 -36.15 4.04
N SER A 35 -1.66 -35.64 3.93
CA SER A 35 -0.91 -35.01 5.00
C SER A 35 -0.15 -33.78 4.49
N PRO A 36 0.13 -32.78 5.35
CA PRO A 36 1.07 -31.69 5.06
C PRO A 36 2.45 -32.15 4.58
N LEU A 37 2.86 -33.34 5.02
CA LEU A 37 4.15 -33.95 4.67
C LEU A 37 4.19 -34.44 3.22
N ASP A 38 3.04 -34.62 2.56
CA ASP A 38 2.94 -35.10 1.18
C ASP A 38 3.19 -33.99 0.14
N LEU A 39 3.41 -32.75 0.61
CA LEU A 39 3.66 -31.58 -0.21
C LEU A 39 5.14 -31.52 -0.61
N ASP A 40 5.46 -32.13 -1.76
CA ASP A 40 6.78 -32.03 -2.36
C ASP A 40 6.98 -30.72 -3.13
N SER A 41 8.14 -30.10 -3.00
CA SER A 41 8.51 -28.86 -3.74
C SER A 41 8.46 -29.04 -5.26
N SER A 42 8.64 -30.27 -5.76
CA SER A 42 8.54 -30.65 -7.17
C SER A 42 7.12 -30.57 -7.74
N LEU A 43 6.08 -30.63 -6.89
CA LEU A 43 4.68 -30.48 -7.31
C LEU A 43 4.32 -29.03 -7.59
N ILE A 44 5.04 -28.10 -6.95
CA ILE A 44 4.78 -26.67 -6.98
C ILE A 44 5.70 -25.98 -8.00
N SER A 45 6.92 -26.49 -8.22
CA SER A 45 7.80 -26.04 -9.29
C SER A 45 7.32 -26.55 -10.66
N SER A 46 6.30 -25.93 -11.23
CA SER A 46 5.81 -26.26 -12.56
C SER A 46 6.77 -25.76 -13.65
N THR A 47 7.66 -26.65 -14.12
CA THR A 47 8.52 -26.43 -15.31
C THR A 47 7.77 -26.26 -16.64
N SER A 48 6.44 -26.38 -16.63
CA SER A 48 5.57 -26.14 -17.77
C SER A 48 4.57 -25.06 -17.39
N GLY A 49 4.44 -23.95 -18.13
CA GLY A 49 3.53 -22.82 -17.90
C GLY A 49 2.02 -23.16 -17.95
N VAL A 50 1.62 -24.19 -17.20
CA VAL A 50 0.28 -24.72 -17.03
C VAL A 50 -0.21 -24.29 -15.66
N ARG A 51 -1.38 -23.64 -15.63
CA ARG A 51 -1.98 -23.16 -14.39
C ARG A 51 -2.31 -24.31 -13.44
N THR A 52 -2.01 -24.11 -12.17
CA THR A 52 -2.22 -25.06 -11.08
C THR A 52 -3.07 -24.42 -9.99
N LEU A 53 -4.19 -25.05 -9.63
CA LEU A 53 -5.05 -24.68 -8.51
C LEU A 53 -4.82 -25.67 -7.35
N ILE A 54 -4.52 -25.15 -6.18
CA ILE A 54 -4.53 -25.88 -4.91
C ILE A 54 -5.79 -25.50 -4.15
N VAL A 55 -6.63 -26.46 -3.79
CA VAL A 55 -7.78 -26.25 -2.90
C VAL A 55 -7.46 -26.84 -1.54
N SER A 56 -7.46 -26.00 -0.50
CA SER A 56 -7.17 -26.40 0.88
C SER A 56 -8.24 -25.90 1.84
N ASP A 57 -8.26 -26.46 3.05
CA ASP A 57 -8.90 -25.80 4.19
C ASP A 57 -7.86 -25.21 5.15
N LYS A 58 -8.34 -24.49 6.17
CA LYS A 58 -7.51 -23.83 7.18
C LYS A 58 -6.87 -24.81 8.18
N ASP A 59 -7.48 -25.96 8.37
CA ASP A 59 -7.14 -26.94 9.41
C ASP A 59 -6.17 -28.01 8.88
N PHE A 60 -5.94 -28.06 7.56
CA PHE A 60 -5.04 -29.00 6.91
C PHE A 60 -3.59 -28.90 7.42
N GLY A 61 -3.17 -27.75 7.96
CA GLY A 61 -1.89 -27.62 8.68
C GLY A 61 -0.69 -27.22 7.79
N VAL A 62 -0.93 -26.84 6.53
CA VAL A 62 0.10 -26.28 5.64
C VAL A 62 0.08 -24.75 5.71
N LYS A 63 1.26 -24.15 5.89
CA LYS A 63 1.43 -22.68 5.82
C LYS A 63 1.50 -22.22 4.37
N TRP A 64 0.37 -22.20 3.69
CA TRP A 64 0.24 -21.76 2.29
C TRP A 64 0.85 -20.36 2.01
N ARG A 65 0.87 -19.48 3.03
CA ARG A 65 1.52 -18.16 2.98
C ARG A 65 3.03 -18.22 2.74
N GLU A 66 3.73 -19.21 3.28
CA GLU A 66 5.19 -19.37 3.10
C GLU A 66 5.51 -19.96 1.71
N ILE A 67 4.60 -20.76 1.17
CA ILE A 67 4.72 -21.38 -0.17
C ILE A 67 4.45 -20.36 -1.28
N ASN A 68 3.43 -19.49 -1.09
CA ASN A 68 3.07 -18.44 -2.04
C ASN A 68 4.16 -17.34 -2.17
N ARG A 69 5.09 -17.25 -1.19
CA ARG A 69 6.24 -16.33 -1.23
C ARG A 69 7.31 -16.74 -2.24
N ASN A 70 7.35 -18.01 -2.67
CA ASN A 70 8.49 -18.56 -3.40
C ASN A 70 8.20 -19.09 -4.81
N ILE A 71 6.96 -19.14 -5.30
CA ILE A 71 6.67 -19.96 -6.48
C ILE A 71 5.66 -19.34 -7.46
N ASP A 72 6.17 -19.11 -8.68
CA ASP A 72 5.57 -19.24 -10.03
C ASP A 72 4.18 -18.60 -10.28
N GLU A 73 4.10 -17.69 -11.27
CA GLU A 73 2.88 -16.93 -11.67
C GLU A 73 1.68 -17.82 -12.08
N ASN A 74 1.91 -19.13 -12.23
CA ASN A 74 0.93 -20.12 -12.64
C ASN A 74 0.25 -20.85 -11.47
N LEU A 75 0.63 -20.57 -10.22
CA LEU A 75 0.05 -21.19 -9.03
C LEU A 75 -1.09 -20.34 -8.44
N SER A 76 -2.21 -20.97 -8.10
CA SER A 76 -3.34 -20.35 -7.40
C SER A 76 -3.77 -21.20 -6.23
N ILE A 77 -4.11 -20.58 -5.10
CA ILE A 77 -4.52 -21.27 -3.86
C ILE A 77 -5.91 -20.78 -3.47
N LEU A 78 -6.84 -21.71 -3.27
CA LEU A 78 -8.19 -21.49 -2.77
C LEU A 78 -8.31 -22.12 -1.38
N ILE A 79 -8.67 -21.31 -0.37
CA ILE A 79 -8.92 -21.79 0.99
C ILE A 79 -10.43 -21.81 1.25
N LEU A 80 -10.99 -23.01 1.45
CA LEU A 80 -12.39 -23.20 1.79
C LEU A 80 -12.60 -23.18 3.31
N ASP A 81 -13.69 -22.56 3.73
CA ASP A 81 -14.15 -22.58 5.11
C ASP A 81 -15.08 -23.78 5.32
N MET A 82 -14.59 -24.81 6.00
CA MET A 82 -15.30 -26.09 6.17
C MET A 82 -16.56 -25.97 7.04
N ASN A 83 -16.76 -24.83 7.71
CA ASN A 83 -17.98 -24.55 8.46
C ASN A 83 -19.14 -24.13 7.56
N LYS A 84 -18.90 -23.90 6.26
CA LYS A 84 -19.90 -23.51 5.27
C LYS A 84 -20.26 -24.69 4.37
N ARG A 85 -21.52 -24.73 3.95
CA ARG A 85 -21.97 -25.63 2.88
C ARG A 85 -21.77 -24.92 1.55
N PHE A 86 -21.08 -25.56 0.62
CA PHE A 86 -20.84 -25.02 -0.71
C PHE A 86 -21.73 -25.73 -1.73
N SER A 87 -22.36 -24.95 -2.61
CA SER A 87 -23.01 -25.51 -3.79
C SER A 87 -21.99 -25.82 -4.89
N SER A 88 -22.36 -26.67 -5.84
CA SER A 88 -21.50 -27.00 -7.00
C SER A 88 -21.12 -25.76 -7.81
N ASP A 89 -22.06 -24.84 -8.01
CA ASP A 89 -21.82 -23.59 -8.74
C ASP A 89 -20.87 -22.67 -7.97
N GLU A 90 -20.97 -22.66 -6.64
CA GLU A 90 -20.11 -21.86 -5.76
C GLU A 90 -18.67 -22.37 -5.75
N ILE A 91 -18.45 -23.70 -5.70
CA ILE A 91 -17.12 -24.30 -5.81
C ILE A 91 -16.47 -23.92 -7.14
N LEU A 92 -17.22 -24.03 -8.24
CA LEU A 92 -16.73 -23.68 -9.56
C LEU A 92 -16.42 -22.19 -9.67
N HIS A 93 -17.30 -21.35 -9.14
CA HIS A 93 -17.13 -19.90 -9.12
C HIS A 93 -15.88 -19.50 -8.34
N LEU A 94 -15.71 -20.00 -7.12
CA LEU A 94 -14.55 -19.74 -6.26
C LEU A 94 -13.24 -20.25 -6.89
N SER A 95 -13.28 -21.41 -7.54
CA SER A 95 -12.11 -21.99 -8.21
C SER A 95 -11.68 -21.17 -9.44
N ASN A 96 -12.64 -20.71 -10.24
CA ASN A 96 -12.36 -19.81 -11.36
C ASN A 96 -11.93 -18.41 -10.90
N LEU A 97 -12.46 -17.92 -9.78
CA LEU A 97 -12.00 -16.68 -9.16
C LEU A 97 -10.55 -16.81 -8.69
N ALA A 98 -10.20 -17.89 -7.99
CA ALA A 98 -8.84 -18.16 -7.54
C ALA A 98 -7.84 -18.20 -8.71
N LEU A 99 -8.19 -18.87 -9.80
CA LEU A 99 -7.38 -18.96 -11.04
C LEU A 99 -7.24 -17.65 -11.82
N ARG A 100 -8.09 -16.66 -11.58
CA ARG A 100 -8.00 -15.34 -12.21
C ARG A 100 -7.03 -14.41 -11.47
N GLY A 101 -6.42 -14.87 -10.37
CA GLY A 101 -5.52 -14.08 -9.53
C GLY A 101 -6.24 -13.58 -8.28
N SER A 102 -6.12 -14.38 -7.22
CA SER A 102 -6.27 -14.10 -5.78
C SER A 102 -6.88 -12.76 -5.36
N ASP A 103 -8.21 -12.73 -5.23
CA ASP A 103 -8.80 -12.23 -3.99
C ASP A 103 -8.63 -13.35 -2.97
N GLU A 104 -7.75 -13.17 -1.98
CA GLU A 104 -8.11 -13.66 -0.66
C GLU A 104 -9.38 -12.90 -0.29
N ILE A 105 -10.55 -13.50 -0.51
CA ILE A 105 -11.71 -13.18 0.33
C ILE A 105 -11.41 -13.83 1.69
N MET A 106 -10.43 -13.27 2.40
CA MET A 106 -10.55 -13.21 3.84
C MET A 106 -11.90 -12.54 4.11
N PRO A 107 -12.76 -13.09 4.97
CA PRO A 107 -13.89 -12.31 5.48
C PRO A 107 -13.28 -11.01 5.98
N SER A 108 -13.76 -9.91 5.42
CA SER A 108 -13.32 -8.58 5.74
C SER A 108 -13.08 -8.46 7.25
N GLN A 109 -11.81 -8.40 7.67
CA GLN A 109 -11.52 -7.32 8.59
C GLN A 109 -11.90 -6.10 7.78
N SER A 110 -13.12 -5.61 8.02
CA SER A 110 -13.58 -4.35 7.45
C SER A 110 -12.39 -3.40 7.56
N LEU A 111 -11.77 -3.03 6.43
CA LEU A 111 -10.72 -2.01 6.39
C LEU A 111 -11.44 -0.74 6.80
N ARG A 112 -11.59 -0.57 8.11
CA ARG A 112 -12.25 0.58 8.71
C ARG A 112 -11.27 1.72 8.53
N LYS A 113 -11.78 2.85 8.03
CA LYS A 113 -11.07 4.12 8.09
C LYS A 113 -10.55 4.31 9.52
N ARG A 114 -9.24 4.47 9.65
CA ARG A 114 -8.56 4.71 10.92
C ARG A 114 -8.32 6.20 11.03
N ALA A 115 -8.93 6.84 12.03
CA ALA A 115 -8.92 8.30 12.18
C ALA A 115 -7.50 8.91 12.18
N ALA A 116 -6.55 8.22 12.82
CA ALA A 116 -5.17 8.69 12.94
C ALA A 116 -4.22 8.25 11.83
N TRP A 117 -4.76 7.80 10.68
CA TRP A 117 -3.96 7.33 9.55
C TRP A 117 -3.95 8.36 8.42
N VAL A 118 -2.74 8.74 8.02
CA VAL A 118 -2.48 9.71 6.95
C VAL A 118 -1.65 9.05 5.86
N LEU A 119 -2.13 9.11 4.63
CA LEU A 119 -1.42 8.56 3.47
C LEU A 119 -0.72 9.70 2.71
N PHE A 120 0.56 9.56 2.43
CA PHE A 120 1.34 10.48 1.60
C PHE A 120 1.55 9.85 0.22
N THR A 121 1.07 10.53 -0.81
CA THR A 121 1.23 10.16 -2.22
C THR A 121 1.40 11.42 -3.06
N GLY A 122 1.66 11.31 -4.36
CA GLY A 122 1.70 12.51 -5.20
C GLY A 122 1.83 12.27 -6.69
N SER A 123 2.12 13.35 -7.41
CA SER A 123 2.44 13.31 -8.83
C SER A 123 3.76 12.57 -9.08
N ASP A 124 4.00 12.18 -10.32
CA ASP A 124 5.32 11.69 -10.75
C ASP A 124 6.32 12.85 -10.87
N GLY A 125 7.56 12.52 -11.25
CA GLY A 125 8.60 13.51 -11.51
C GLY A 125 9.33 14.00 -10.27
N SER A 126 9.38 13.19 -9.22
CA SER A 126 10.08 13.50 -7.95
C SER A 126 9.56 14.75 -7.24
N PRO A 127 8.26 14.89 -6.95
CA PRO A 127 7.74 16.05 -6.25
C PRO A 127 8.22 16.13 -4.79
N GLY A 128 8.93 15.11 -4.28
CA GLY A 128 9.54 15.10 -2.95
C GLY A 128 8.63 14.55 -1.86
N ILE A 129 7.82 13.53 -2.18
CA ILE A 129 6.85 12.90 -1.25
C ILE A 129 7.56 12.40 0.00
N SER A 130 8.57 11.53 -0.12
CA SER A 130 9.32 11.00 1.02
C SER A 130 10.00 12.08 1.86
N THR A 131 10.55 13.10 1.21
CA THR A 131 11.13 14.26 1.91
C THR A 131 10.09 14.99 2.74
N LEU A 132 8.90 15.26 2.19
CA LEU A 132 7.84 15.92 2.94
C LEU A 132 7.26 15.00 4.02
N ALA A 133 7.06 13.71 3.75
CA ALA A 133 6.56 12.73 4.71
C ALA A 133 7.48 12.65 5.94
N LEU A 134 8.79 12.46 5.72
CA LEU A 134 9.79 12.39 6.80
C LEU A 134 9.80 13.67 7.64
N ASN A 135 9.89 14.83 6.99
CA ASN A 135 10.05 16.07 7.71
C ASN A 135 8.74 16.55 8.36
N THR A 136 7.58 16.21 7.79
CA THR A 136 6.29 16.41 8.46
C THR A 136 6.16 15.50 9.67
N ALA A 137 6.55 14.23 9.55
CA ALA A 137 6.54 13.28 10.65
C ALA A 137 7.44 13.75 11.81
N GLN A 138 8.63 14.26 11.49
CA GLN A 138 9.51 14.85 12.50
C GLN A 138 8.88 16.05 13.23
N GLU A 139 8.23 16.97 12.52
CA GLU A 139 7.52 18.08 13.16
C GLU A 139 6.29 17.62 13.96
N TYR A 140 5.55 16.63 13.46
CA TYR A 140 4.39 16.04 14.11
C TYR A 140 4.75 15.26 15.38
N SER A 141 5.91 14.59 15.40
CA SER A 141 6.42 13.85 16.56
C SER A 141 6.65 14.71 17.81
N LYS A 142 6.76 16.04 17.62
CA LYS A 142 6.83 17.01 18.72
C LYS A 142 5.48 17.24 19.40
N LEU A 143 4.38 16.79 18.78
CA LEU A 143 3.00 16.98 19.23
C LEU A 143 2.36 15.67 19.72
N ALA A 144 2.66 14.55 19.05
CA ALA A 144 2.09 13.24 19.37
C ALA A 144 3.06 12.10 19.05
N GLN A 145 2.82 10.93 19.64
CA GLN A 145 3.53 9.71 19.25
C GLN A 145 3.07 9.27 17.87
N MET A 146 4.01 8.89 17.02
CA MET A 146 3.69 8.50 15.66
C MET A 146 4.65 7.47 15.07
N LEU A 147 4.13 6.76 14.08
CA LEU A 147 4.82 5.78 13.27
C LEU A 147 4.84 6.27 11.81
N LEU A 148 6.04 6.44 11.26
CA LEU A 148 6.25 6.69 9.85
C LEU A 148 6.53 5.34 9.16
N ILE A 149 5.75 5.05 8.12
CA ILE A 149 5.86 3.84 7.33
C ILE A 149 6.47 4.17 5.97
N ASP A 150 7.59 3.52 5.64
CA ASP A 150 8.16 3.52 4.30
C ASP A 150 7.54 2.37 3.50
N ALA A 151 6.53 2.70 2.70
CA ALA A 151 5.79 1.76 1.86
C ALA A 151 5.92 2.09 0.36
N ASP A 152 6.90 2.90 -0.04
CA ASP A 152 7.26 3.03 -1.45
C ASP A 152 7.96 1.76 -1.92
N LEU A 153 7.18 0.80 -2.41
CA LEU A 153 7.64 -0.50 -2.90
C LEU A 153 8.51 -0.39 -4.18
N THR A 154 8.74 0.81 -4.71
CA THR A 154 9.71 1.07 -5.77
C THR A 154 11.03 1.59 -5.20
N HIS A 155 10.95 2.51 -4.24
CA HIS A 155 12.08 3.29 -3.74
C HIS A 155 11.98 3.59 -2.24
N GLN A 156 12.15 2.55 -1.42
CA GLN A 156 12.27 2.71 0.04
C GLN A 156 13.55 3.48 0.40
N SER A 157 13.39 4.78 0.66
CA SER A 157 14.48 5.73 0.84
C SER A 157 14.51 6.34 2.23
N LEU A 158 13.45 6.21 3.03
CA LEU A 158 13.33 6.93 4.30
C LEU A 158 14.41 6.52 5.29
N SER A 159 14.68 5.23 5.44
CA SER A 159 15.74 4.71 6.31
C SER A 159 17.12 5.24 5.91
N GLN A 160 17.39 5.34 4.60
CA GLN A 160 18.64 5.91 4.09
C GLN A 160 18.74 7.41 4.37
N MET A 161 17.64 8.15 4.34
CA MET A 161 17.63 9.60 4.61
C MET A 161 18.00 9.95 6.05
N VAL A 162 17.76 9.03 7.00
CA VAL A 162 18.08 9.20 8.43
C VAL A 162 19.27 8.35 8.90
N GLY A 163 19.95 7.65 7.99
CA GLY A 163 21.15 6.88 8.32
C GLY A 163 20.88 5.59 9.08
N GLU A 164 19.64 5.12 9.08
CA GLU A 164 19.26 3.84 9.68
C GLU A 164 19.71 2.67 8.79
N ARG A 165 20.17 1.59 9.43
CA ARG A 165 20.55 0.38 8.71
C ARG A 165 19.28 -0.33 8.28
N GLY A 166 19.08 -0.45 6.97
CA GLY A 166 17.90 -1.06 6.34
C GLY A 166 17.59 -2.43 6.92
N SER A 167 16.73 -2.45 7.92
CA SER A 167 16.13 -3.65 8.49
C SER A 167 14.62 -3.41 8.46
N ASN A 168 13.85 -4.46 8.18
CA ASN A 168 12.37 -4.40 8.19
C ASN A 168 11.82 -4.26 9.63
N LEU A 169 12.69 -3.91 10.58
CA LEU A 169 12.37 -3.75 11.99
C LEU A 169 12.06 -2.28 12.26
N ARG A 170 11.05 -2.09 13.09
CA ARG A 170 10.67 -0.79 13.63
C ARG A 170 11.86 -0.17 14.36
N SER A 171 12.32 0.98 13.86
CA SER A 171 13.48 1.71 14.36
C SER A 171 13.02 3.01 15.01
N SER A 172 13.45 3.28 16.24
CA SER A 172 13.09 4.52 16.95
C SER A 172 14.03 5.64 16.51
N LEU A 173 13.52 6.64 15.79
CA LEU A 173 14.31 7.82 15.40
C LEU A 173 14.45 8.80 16.57
N ASN A 174 13.37 8.96 17.34
CA ASN A 174 13.37 9.70 18.59
C ASN A 174 12.32 9.11 19.56
N ASN A 175 12.05 9.75 20.69
CA ASN A 175 11.12 9.24 21.73
C ASN A 175 9.65 9.14 21.26
N SER A 176 9.27 9.86 20.20
CA SER A 176 7.90 9.97 19.71
C SER A 176 7.76 9.65 18.21
N LEU A 177 8.86 9.32 17.52
CA LEU A 177 8.88 8.96 16.11
C LEU A 177 9.57 7.61 15.92
N ALA A 178 8.80 6.64 15.44
CA ALA A 178 9.32 5.40 14.91
C ALA A 178 9.25 5.39 13.38
N LEU A 179 10.19 4.69 12.75
CA LEU A 179 10.24 4.43 11.31
C LEU A 179 10.18 2.92 11.08
N GLN A 180 9.40 2.48 10.10
CA GLN A 180 9.34 1.08 9.69
C GLN A 180 9.22 0.99 8.16
N SER A 181 10.12 0.24 7.54
CA SER A 181 9.99 -0.14 6.13
C SER A 181 9.20 -1.44 6.01
N ILE A 182 8.21 -1.46 5.12
CA ILE A 182 7.30 -2.61 4.95
C ILE A 182 7.14 -3.00 3.49
N SER A 183 6.85 -4.27 3.25
CA SER A 183 6.53 -4.79 1.91
C SER A 183 5.05 -5.15 1.76
N LEU A 184 4.36 -5.39 2.88
CA LEU A 184 2.97 -5.80 2.92
C LEU A 184 2.18 -4.94 3.90
N PHE A 185 0.92 -4.67 3.58
CA PHE A 185 0.07 -3.81 4.40
C PHE A 185 -0.18 -4.35 5.82
N ASP A 186 -0.25 -5.68 5.95
CA ASP A 186 -0.48 -6.35 7.24
C ASP A 186 0.73 -6.27 8.19
N GLU A 187 1.88 -5.76 7.73
CA GLU A 187 3.07 -5.52 8.56
C GLU A 187 2.97 -4.22 9.37
N ILE A 188 1.96 -3.37 9.10
CA ILE A 188 1.72 -2.13 9.84
C ILE A 188 1.14 -2.49 11.22
N ASP A 189 2.00 -2.42 12.25
CA ASP A 189 1.65 -2.70 13.64
C ASP A 189 1.80 -1.43 14.51
N PRO A 190 0.77 -0.55 14.55
CA PRO A 190 0.84 0.67 15.34
C PRO A 190 0.60 0.39 16.82
N MET A 191 1.37 1.04 17.69
CA MET A 191 1.09 0.99 19.12
C MET A 191 -0.16 1.81 19.46
N LYS A 192 -0.79 1.49 20.59
CA LYS A 192 -2.00 2.18 21.03
C LYS A 192 -1.74 3.67 21.24
N GLY A 193 -2.45 4.51 20.49
CA GLY A 193 -2.35 5.96 20.57
C GLY A 193 -1.40 6.59 19.55
N GLU A 194 -0.75 5.80 18.69
CA GLU A 194 0.10 6.32 17.63
C GLU A 194 -0.70 6.79 16.40
N SER A 195 -0.33 7.96 15.89
CA SER A 195 -0.70 8.37 14.54
C SER A 195 0.20 7.67 13.52
N VAL A 196 -0.34 7.25 12.38
CA VAL A 196 0.40 6.51 11.36
C VAL A 196 0.47 7.30 10.09
N PHE A 197 1.67 7.65 9.65
CA PHE A 197 1.90 8.28 8.35
C PHE A 197 2.50 7.25 7.40
N ILE A 198 1.89 7.07 6.23
CA ILE A 198 2.31 6.05 5.26
C ILE A 198 2.80 6.76 4.01
N ASP A 199 4.08 6.61 3.69
CA ASP A 199 4.64 7.05 2.41
C ASP A 199 4.53 5.92 1.39
N VAL A 200 3.73 6.12 0.33
CA VAL A 200 3.57 5.13 -0.75
C VAL A 200 4.23 5.55 -2.06
N GLY A 201 4.96 6.66 -2.06
CA GLY A 201 5.55 7.22 -3.28
C GLY A 201 4.50 7.81 -4.23
N SER A 202 4.80 7.77 -5.53
CA SER A 202 3.92 8.31 -6.57
C SER A 202 2.55 7.61 -6.59
N ALA A 203 1.50 8.40 -6.80
CA ALA A 203 0.16 7.85 -6.97
C ALA A 203 0.08 7.07 -8.30
N PRO A 204 -0.29 5.79 -8.30
CA PRO A 204 -0.67 5.11 -9.52
C PRO A 204 -1.92 5.75 -10.11
N ALA A 205 -2.16 5.57 -11.41
CA ALA A 205 -3.44 5.94 -12.01
C ALA A 205 -4.56 5.18 -11.28
N LEU A 206 -5.48 5.90 -10.64
CA LEU A 206 -6.49 5.30 -9.76
C LEU A 206 -7.41 4.31 -10.49
N ASP A 207 -7.79 4.59 -11.74
CA ASP A 207 -8.53 3.64 -12.58
C ASP A 207 -7.77 2.31 -12.75
N GLN A 208 -6.44 2.37 -12.84
CA GLN A 208 -5.60 1.18 -12.89
C GLN A 208 -5.47 0.55 -11.51
N ALA A 209 -5.23 1.34 -10.46
CA ALA A 209 -5.05 0.85 -9.09
C ALA A 209 -6.24 0.05 -8.56
N VAL A 210 -7.47 0.46 -8.90
CA VAL A 210 -8.70 -0.27 -8.53
C VAL A 210 -8.76 -1.66 -9.16
N SER A 211 -8.17 -1.85 -10.35
CA SER A 211 -8.11 -3.13 -11.05
C SER A 211 -6.77 -3.85 -10.91
N ASP A 212 -5.76 -3.20 -10.31
CA ASP A 212 -4.40 -3.68 -10.21
C ASP A 212 -4.25 -4.64 -9.04
N ARG A 213 -4.15 -5.93 -9.39
CA ARG A 213 -4.03 -7.05 -8.46
C ARG A 213 -2.59 -7.30 -7.99
N ARG A 214 -1.61 -6.56 -8.52
CA ARG A 214 -0.22 -6.67 -8.11
C ARG A 214 -0.04 -6.08 -6.71
N VAL A 215 1.00 -6.54 -6.01
CA VAL A 215 1.30 -6.13 -4.61
C VAL A 215 1.22 -4.61 -4.43
N ARG A 216 1.74 -3.83 -5.38
CA ARG A 216 1.72 -2.36 -5.36
C ARG A 216 0.31 -1.76 -5.42
N GLY A 217 -0.49 -2.18 -6.41
CA GLY A 217 -1.87 -1.69 -6.55
C GLY A 217 -2.72 -2.08 -5.35
N LYS A 218 -2.62 -3.34 -4.91
CA LYS A 218 -3.32 -3.83 -3.73
C LYS A 218 -2.94 -3.05 -2.47
N PHE A 219 -1.64 -2.87 -2.22
CA PHE A 219 -1.15 -2.09 -1.08
C PHE A 219 -1.71 -0.67 -1.10
N PHE A 220 -1.58 0.01 -2.23
CA PHE A 220 -2.04 1.38 -2.39
C PHE A 220 -3.54 1.51 -2.07
N MET A 221 -4.37 0.62 -2.62
CA MET A 221 -5.81 0.64 -2.34
C MET A 221 -6.14 0.31 -0.89
N GLN A 222 -5.44 -0.63 -0.26
CA GLN A 222 -5.62 -0.93 1.16
C GLN A 222 -5.27 0.27 2.04
N ALA A 223 -4.16 0.96 1.75
CA ALA A 223 -3.76 2.18 2.44
C ALA A 223 -4.77 3.32 2.21
N LEU A 224 -5.24 3.51 0.98
CA LEU A 224 -6.19 4.55 0.61
C LEU A 224 -7.53 4.38 1.34
N VAL A 225 -8.09 3.16 1.37
CA VAL A 225 -9.35 2.85 2.05
C VAL A 225 -9.22 2.95 3.58
N SER A 226 -8.04 2.67 4.12
CA SER A 226 -7.80 2.66 5.57
C SER A 226 -7.46 4.03 6.14
N CYS A 227 -6.97 4.97 5.33
CA CYS A 227 -6.59 6.30 5.80
C CYS A 227 -7.82 7.21 6.01
N ALA A 228 -7.72 8.13 6.96
CA ALA A 228 -8.71 9.19 7.15
C ALA A 228 -8.40 10.43 6.29
N HIS A 229 -7.10 10.67 6.06
CA HIS A 229 -6.60 11.80 5.29
C HIS A 229 -5.57 11.34 4.26
N LEU A 230 -5.70 11.87 3.05
CA LEU A 230 -4.73 11.72 1.98
C LEU A 230 -4.00 13.03 1.75
N ILE A 231 -2.69 12.98 1.71
CA ILE A 231 -1.82 14.09 1.34
C ILE A 231 -1.35 13.86 -0.08
N TYR A 232 -1.78 14.74 -1.00
CA TYR A 232 -1.36 14.69 -2.40
C TYR A 232 -0.29 15.75 -2.66
N VAL A 233 0.94 15.31 -2.93
CA VAL A 233 2.08 16.17 -3.19
C VAL A 233 2.24 16.40 -4.70
N ILE A 234 2.35 17.66 -5.10
CA ILE A 234 2.56 18.09 -6.48
C ILE A 234 3.73 19.07 -6.51
N GLN A 235 4.55 19.05 -7.56
CA GLN A 235 5.55 20.09 -7.80
C GLN A 235 5.08 21.12 -8.83
N GLN A 236 5.75 22.28 -8.86
CA GLN A 236 5.38 23.39 -9.74
C GLN A 236 5.77 23.13 -11.21
N ASP A 237 5.15 22.16 -11.87
CA ASP A 237 5.32 21.87 -13.29
C ASP A 237 3.99 21.55 -14.01
N SER A 238 3.97 21.70 -15.33
CA SER A 238 2.75 21.51 -16.13
C SER A 238 2.26 20.05 -16.10
N HIS A 239 3.20 19.10 -15.98
CA HIS A 239 2.86 17.68 -15.92
C HIS A 239 2.13 17.32 -14.63
N GLY A 240 2.58 17.84 -13.49
CA GLY A 240 1.93 17.69 -12.20
C GLY A 240 0.53 18.28 -12.19
N LEU A 241 0.29 19.42 -12.84
CA LEU A 241 -1.07 19.97 -12.96
C LEU A 241 -2.01 19.07 -13.76
N TYR A 242 -1.51 18.43 -14.81
CA TYR A 242 -2.28 17.46 -15.58
C TYR A 242 -2.57 16.21 -14.74
N GLN A 243 -1.58 15.67 -14.03
CA GLN A 243 -1.77 14.51 -13.16
C GLN A 243 -2.72 14.82 -11.99
N LEU A 244 -2.67 16.03 -11.43
CA LEU A 244 -3.61 16.48 -10.41
C LEU A 244 -5.05 16.44 -10.93
N GLU A 245 -5.30 16.92 -12.15
CA GLU A 245 -6.65 16.89 -12.75
C GLU A 245 -7.15 15.45 -12.92
N GLN A 246 -6.32 14.55 -13.45
CA GLN A 246 -6.66 13.14 -13.58
C GLN A 246 -6.90 12.46 -12.24
N PHE A 247 -6.09 12.82 -11.23
CA PHE A 247 -6.22 12.33 -9.88
C PHE A 247 -7.54 12.81 -9.22
N GLU A 248 -7.91 14.07 -9.41
CA GLU A 248 -9.16 14.66 -8.91
C GLU A 248 -10.39 13.99 -9.50
N GLU A 249 -10.43 13.85 -10.83
CA GLU A 249 -11.52 13.16 -11.54
C GLU A 249 -11.69 11.73 -11.03
N SER A 250 -10.58 11.03 -10.83
CA SER A 250 -10.59 9.65 -10.31
C SER A 250 -11.00 9.59 -8.85
N CYS A 251 -10.53 10.50 -7.99
CA CYS A 251 -10.90 10.55 -6.58
C CYS A 251 -12.40 10.79 -6.42
N GLN A 252 -12.97 11.72 -7.18
CA GLN A 252 -14.40 12.00 -7.14
C GLN A 252 -15.23 10.76 -7.54
N LYS A 253 -14.71 9.95 -8.47
CA LYS A 253 -15.37 8.73 -8.96
C LYS A 253 -15.26 7.55 -7.98
N PHE A 254 -14.08 7.30 -7.40
CA PHE A 254 -13.82 6.09 -6.60
C PHE A 254 -13.81 6.31 -5.10
N CYS A 255 -13.47 7.51 -4.63
CA CYS A 255 -13.26 7.83 -3.22
C CYS A 255 -13.82 9.22 -2.86
N PRO A 256 -15.11 9.52 -3.13
CA PRO A 256 -15.67 10.87 -2.98
C PRO A 256 -15.63 11.41 -1.55
N GLU A 257 -15.61 10.53 -0.55
CA GLU A 257 -15.56 10.90 0.88
C GLU A 257 -14.14 11.01 1.44
N LEU A 258 -13.11 10.87 0.61
CA LEU A 258 -11.72 10.93 1.07
C LEU A 258 -11.30 12.38 1.30
N ASN A 259 -10.80 12.68 2.50
CA ASN A 259 -10.29 14.00 2.82
C ASN A 259 -8.90 14.18 2.21
N VAL A 260 -8.82 14.81 1.05
CA VAL A 260 -7.57 15.11 0.37
C VAL A 260 -7.06 16.51 0.75
N ILE A 261 -5.78 16.58 1.14
CA ILE A 261 -5.04 17.81 1.43
C ILE A 261 -3.89 17.91 0.43
N TYR A 262 -3.77 19.06 -0.25
CA TYR A 262 -2.79 19.21 -1.34
C TYR A 262 -1.57 19.99 -0.88
N LEU A 263 -0.38 19.45 -1.19
CA LEU A 263 0.89 20.13 -0.93
C LEU A 263 1.53 20.53 -2.27
N LEU A 264 1.60 21.83 -2.54
CA LEU A 264 2.40 22.33 -3.65
C LEU A 264 3.85 22.50 -3.19
N ASN A 265 4.71 21.55 -3.59
CA ASN A 265 6.11 21.52 -3.23
C ASN A 265 7.02 22.23 -4.22
N LYS A 266 8.24 22.52 -3.74
CA LYS A 266 9.32 23.19 -4.46
C LYS A 266 8.85 24.53 -5.03
N GLU A 267 8.11 25.27 -4.23
CA GLU A 267 7.64 26.56 -4.66
C GLU A 267 8.82 27.54 -4.75
N SER A 268 9.24 27.84 -5.99
CA SER A 268 10.35 28.75 -6.29
C SER A 268 9.93 30.20 -6.13
N SER A 269 10.83 31.14 -5.78
CA SER A 269 10.60 32.58 -5.55
C SER A 269 10.24 33.47 -6.76
N SER A 270 10.20 32.92 -7.97
CA SER A 270 10.27 33.68 -9.24
C SER A 270 8.92 34.19 -9.80
N SER A 271 8.95 35.14 -10.73
CA SER A 271 7.80 35.92 -11.21
C SER A 271 6.71 35.18 -12.02
N SER A 272 6.92 33.92 -12.45
CA SER A 272 5.90 33.10 -13.15
C SER A 272 4.81 32.50 -12.23
N ARG A 273 4.93 32.77 -10.92
CA ARG A 273 4.10 32.30 -9.80
C ARG A 273 2.57 32.46 -9.90
N PRO A 274 2.00 33.60 -10.34
CA PRO A 274 0.57 33.86 -10.10
C PRO A 274 -0.32 32.92 -10.91
N LEU A 275 0.06 32.63 -12.16
CA LEU A 275 -0.74 31.82 -13.07
C LEU A 275 -0.77 30.37 -12.62
N PHE A 276 0.37 29.78 -12.28
CA PHE A 276 0.42 28.40 -11.77
C PHE A 276 -0.37 28.27 -10.47
N ARG A 277 -0.16 29.16 -9.50
CA ARG A 277 -0.92 29.15 -8.23
C ARG A 277 -2.42 29.27 -8.48
N LYS A 278 -2.83 30.12 -9.43
CA LYS A 278 -4.24 30.27 -9.80
C LYS A 278 -4.78 28.98 -10.44
N SER A 279 -4.06 28.37 -11.37
CA SER A 279 -4.44 27.10 -11.99
C SER A 279 -4.52 25.97 -10.97
N PHE A 280 -3.53 25.84 -10.08
CA PHE A 280 -3.53 24.87 -8.99
C PHE A 280 -4.75 25.06 -8.08
N ARG A 281 -4.97 26.29 -7.58
CA ARG A 281 -6.13 26.61 -6.74
C ARG A 281 -7.47 26.36 -7.43
N SER A 282 -7.54 26.64 -8.73
CA SER A 282 -8.74 26.40 -9.53
C SER A 282 -9.03 24.91 -9.69
N LYS A 283 -8.01 24.05 -9.74
CA LYS A 283 -8.18 22.59 -9.88
C LYS A 283 -8.62 21.91 -8.59
N ILE A 284 -8.15 22.39 -7.43
CA ILE A 284 -8.50 21.80 -6.12
C ILE A 284 -9.79 22.37 -5.51
N ASP A 285 -10.44 23.33 -6.18
CA ASP A 285 -11.73 23.93 -5.79
C ASP A 285 -11.90 24.24 -4.29
N GLY A 286 -10.94 24.97 -3.72
CA GLY A 286 -11.01 25.41 -2.32
C GLY A 286 -10.71 24.34 -1.26
N LYS A 287 -10.33 23.12 -1.66
CA LYS A 287 -9.88 22.07 -0.73
C LYS A 287 -8.64 22.50 0.08
N PRO A 288 -8.41 21.90 1.26
CA PRO A 288 -7.27 22.22 2.11
C PRO A 288 -5.94 22.08 1.36
N HIS A 289 -5.09 23.10 1.44
CA HIS A 289 -3.80 23.08 0.74
C HIS A 289 -2.75 23.92 1.44
N PHE A 290 -1.49 23.55 1.22
CA PHE A 290 -0.32 24.25 1.74
C PHE A 290 0.75 24.41 0.66
N PHE A 291 1.54 25.47 0.80
CA PHE A 291 2.66 25.77 -0.09
C PHE A 291 3.96 25.46 0.64
N MET A 292 4.80 24.61 0.04
CA MET A 292 6.10 24.24 0.60
C MET A 292 7.21 24.94 -0.18
N PRO A 293 7.92 25.91 0.43
CA PRO A 293 8.99 26.65 -0.20
C PRO A 293 10.14 25.74 -0.66
N TYR A 294 10.73 26.05 -1.82
CA TYR A 294 11.92 25.33 -2.26
C TYR A 294 13.17 25.76 -1.48
N GLU A 295 13.83 24.82 -0.82
CA GLU A 295 15.08 25.07 -0.08
C GLU A 295 16.16 24.00 -0.36
N TYR A 296 16.84 24.11 -1.50
CA TYR A 296 17.88 23.16 -1.89
C TYR A 296 19.01 23.03 -0.86
N ALA A 297 19.60 24.15 -0.43
CA ALA A 297 20.81 24.13 0.40
C ALA A 297 20.60 23.48 1.79
N ASN A 298 19.44 23.70 2.42
CA ASN A 298 19.16 23.08 3.73
C ASN A 298 18.84 21.59 3.56
N LEU A 299 18.08 21.21 2.52
CA LEU A 299 17.76 19.82 2.23
C LEU A 299 19.01 19.01 1.85
N GLU A 300 19.93 19.60 1.10
CA GLU A 300 21.20 18.97 0.75
C GLU A 300 22.08 18.74 1.99
N ARG A 301 22.17 19.73 2.89
CA ARG A 301 22.86 19.55 4.17
C ARG A 301 22.22 18.46 5.04
N ALA A 302 20.90 18.40 5.08
CA ALA A 302 20.15 17.38 5.80
C ALA A 302 20.47 15.98 5.26
N ARG A 303 20.39 15.80 3.93
CA ARG A 303 20.76 14.56 3.26
C ARG A 303 22.22 14.15 3.53
N ASN A 304 23.16 15.08 3.44
CA ASN A 304 24.59 14.78 3.66
C ASN A 304 24.91 14.42 5.12
N ARG A 305 24.02 14.78 6.06
CA ARG A 305 24.15 14.48 7.49
C ARG A 305 23.27 13.32 7.94
N TYR A 306 22.52 12.71 7.03
CA TYR A 306 21.52 11.69 7.37
C TYR A 306 20.56 12.17 8.46
N ALA A 307 20.07 13.41 8.31
CA ALA A 307 19.29 14.10 9.33
C ALA A 307 18.04 14.72 8.71
N THR A 308 17.06 15.03 9.55
CA THR A 308 15.87 15.79 9.16
C THR A 308 16.20 17.28 8.99
N LEU A 309 15.38 17.99 8.23
CA LEU A 309 15.50 19.44 8.04
C LEU A 309 15.44 20.19 9.37
N SER A 310 14.60 19.74 10.30
CA SER A 310 14.44 20.38 11.60
C SER A 310 15.70 20.31 12.47
N GLU A 311 16.50 19.25 12.31
CA GLU A 311 17.76 19.05 13.03
C GLU A 311 18.89 19.89 12.43
N VAL A 312 18.84 20.14 11.12
CA VAL A 312 19.83 21.01 10.45
C VAL A 312 19.48 22.49 10.57
N ASN A 313 18.21 22.85 10.37
CA ASN A 313 17.74 24.23 10.41
C ASN A 313 16.23 24.33 10.70
N SER A 314 15.87 24.30 11.97
CA SER A 314 14.50 24.46 12.47
C SER A 314 13.85 25.83 12.20
N ARG A 315 14.60 26.81 11.68
CA ARG A 315 14.12 28.17 11.43
C ARG A 315 13.93 28.48 9.95
N SER A 316 14.19 27.51 9.07
CA SER A 316 14.06 27.69 7.63
C SER A 316 12.61 27.91 7.21
N SER A 317 12.39 28.47 6.03
CA SER A 317 11.04 28.74 5.52
C SER A 317 10.25 27.45 5.30
N LEU A 318 10.91 26.40 4.79
CA LEU A 318 10.32 25.08 4.65
C LEU A 318 10.04 24.42 6.01
N SER A 319 10.94 24.53 6.99
CA SER A 319 10.71 23.99 8.34
C SER A 319 9.52 24.66 9.03
N ARG A 320 9.32 25.99 8.84
CA ARG A 320 8.12 26.69 9.34
C ARG A 320 6.84 26.20 8.67
N ALA A 321 6.84 26.06 7.34
CA ALA A 321 5.68 25.58 6.59
C ALA A 321 5.29 24.14 7.02
N LEU A 322 6.29 23.27 7.20
CA LEU A 322 6.08 21.90 7.71
C LEU A 322 5.55 21.88 9.14
N LYS A 323 6.03 22.78 10.01
CA LYS A 323 5.53 22.91 11.38
C LYS A 323 4.06 23.37 11.39
N GLU A 324 3.69 24.35 10.58
CA GLU A 324 2.30 24.80 10.43
C GLU A 324 1.41 23.66 9.92
N PHE A 325 1.90 22.91 8.94
CA PHE A 325 1.18 21.76 8.41
C PHE A 325 1.02 20.63 9.44
N ALA A 326 2.06 20.32 10.21
CA ALA A 326 1.98 19.33 11.30
C ALA A 326 0.99 19.75 12.39
N ILE A 327 0.95 21.04 12.76
CA ILE A 327 -0.05 21.58 13.70
C ILE A 327 -1.46 21.45 13.13
N TYR A 328 -1.65 21.71 11.84
CA TYR A 328 -2.94 21.50 11.18
C TYR A 328 -3.38 20.04 11.24
N LEU A 329 -2.49 19.10 10.86
CA LEU A 329 -2.75 17.66 10.93
C LEU A 329 -3.14 17.21 12.33
N HIS A 330 -2.44 17.69 13.36
CA HIS A 330 -2.72 17.32 14.75
C HIS A 330 -4.09 17.82 15.25
N LYS A 331 -4.68 18.84 14.63
CA LYS A 331 -6.02 19.33 14.99
C LYS A 331 -7.15 18.52 14.36
N ILE A 332 -6.88 17.86 13.24
CA ILE A 332 -7.89 17.14 12.45
C ILE A 332 -7.85 15.62 12.67
N ILE A 333 -6.75 15.11 13.24
CA ILE A 333 -6.54 13.72 13.69
C ILE A 333 -6.94 13.58 15.15
#